data_AF-A0A1G0H3J1-F1
#
_entry.id   AF-A0A1G0H3J1-F1
#
_cell.length_a   1.000
_cell.length_b   1.000
_cell.length_c   1.000
_cell.angle_alpha   90.00
_cell.angle_beta   90.00
_cell.angle_gamma   90.00
#
_symmetry.space_group_name_H-M   'P 1'
#
loop_
_entity.id
_entity.type
_entity.pdbx_description
1 polymer ?
#
loop_
_entity_poly.entity_id
_entity_poly.type
_entity_poly.pdbx_seq_one_letter_code
_entity_poly.pdbx_strand_id
1 'polypeptide(L)'
;MGITIDSIKDNEQFEYEGDVNITGGGIGKNATVIITDGNLTIAGDVGNGSEISLKQKQTNSVVISNGIFTSNNVSIFNNVNNGKYLTIKGSVGDNVIFNSHNADFNIVGSIGKGCHFTTHNGDIVTGYVGASSSLKSHNGSIKSADVGDHVSLNTHNGNVKAGKMGEYSSGISHNGDVKVLSAPKSAELKTHNGDVYENGVKRKKPKSNYGSSITQINGMTFIGGGSGRTIVNGVDVTEYINSQKSNQQQSSKPPVRFSKN
;
A
#
# COMPACT_ATOMS: atom_id res chain seq x y z
N MET A 1 18.89 23.74 -11.25
CA MET A 1 20.15 23.51 -12.00
C MET A 1 20.31 22.01 -12.10
N GLY A 2 20.75 21.46 -13.23
CA GLY A 2 20.81 20.00 -13.40
C GLY A 2 22.13 19.56 -14.00
N ILE A 3 22.53 18.33 -13.71
CA ILE A 3 23.74 17.70 -14.26
C ILE A 3 23.41 16.48 -15.09
N THR A 4 24.31 16.16 -16.02
CA THR A 4 24.31 14.91 -16.76
C THR A 4 25.62 14.19 -16.48
N ILE A 5 25.53 12.92 -16.08
CA ILE A 5 26.67 12.04 -15.80
C ILE A 5 26.49 10.72 -16.56
N ASP A 6 27.57 10.01 -16.81
CA ASP A 6 27.51 8.73 -17.52
C ASP A 6 27.00 7.60 -16.61
N SER A 7 27.53 7.51 -15.38
CA SER A 7 27.21 6.46 -14.41
C SER A 7 27.55 6.89 -12.98
N ILE A 8 26.95 6.23 -12.00
CA ILE A 8 27.40 6.20 -10.59
C ILE A 8 28.05 4.83 -10.35
N LYS A 9 29.22 4.79 -9.72
CA LYS A 9 30.04 3.58 -9.57
C LYS A 9 29.60 2.69 -8.40
N ASP A 10 30.13 1.47 -8.38
CA ASP A 10 29.93 0.54 -7.27
C ASP A 10 30.41 1.14 -5.94
N ASN A 11 29.59 1.03 -4.89
CA ASN A 11 29.81 1.54 -3.53
C ASN A 11 29.99 3.07 -3.46
N GLU A 12 29.59 3.81 -4.49
CA GLU A 12 29.67 5.27 -4.50
C GLU A 12 28.51 5.89 -3.71
N GLN A 13 28.82 6.87 -2.87
CA GLN A 13 27.82 7.76 -2.29
C GLN A 13 27.78 9.04 -3.12
N PHE A 14 26.64 9.25 -3.79
CA PHE A 14 26.39 10.38 -4.67
C PHE A 14 25.26 11.24 -4.10
N GLU A 15 25.55 12.51 -3.80
CA GLU A 15 24.56 13.47 -3.32
C GLU A 15 24.53 14.70 -4.23
N TYR A 16 23.34 15.14 -4.64
CA TYR A 16 23.20 16.32 -5.49
C TYR A 16 21.90 17.08 -5.21
N GLU A 17 21.97 18.41 -5.28
CA GLU A 17 20.79 19.29 -5.20
C GLU A 17 20.41 19.77 -6.61
N GLY A 18 19.25 19.36 -7.10
CA GLY A 18 18.76 19.62 -8.45
C GLY A 18 18.63 18.37 -9.31
N ASP A 19 18.38 18.56 -10.61
CA ASP A 19 18.08 17.46 -11.51
C ASP A 19 19.34 16.67 -11.90
N VAL A 20 19.24 15.34 -11.93
CA VAL A 20 20.33 14.45 -12.34
C VAL A 20 19.85 13.54 -13.46
N ASN A 21 20.60 13.52 -14.55
CA ASN A 21 20.39 12.63 -15.68
C ASN A 21 21.59 11.69 -15.85
N ILE A 22 21.36 10.38 -15.73
CA ILE A 22 22.36 9.33 -15.94
C ILE A 22 22.12 8.70 -17.30
N THR A 23 23.00 8.96 -18.27
CA THR A 23 22.75 8.61 -19.68
C THR A 23 23.31 7.26 -20.13
N GLY A 24 24.25 6.67 -19.37
CA GLY A 24 24.99 5.47 -19.77
C GLY A 24 24.87 4.34 -18.76
N GLY A 25 25.94 4.09 -18.02
CA GLY A 25 26.16 2.89 -17.19
C GLY A 25 25.21 2.68 -16.01
N GLY A 26 24.31 3.62 -15.74
CA GLY A 26 23.32 3.50 -14.67
C GLY A 26 23.93 3.72 -13.28
N ILE A 27 23.41 3.00 -12.29
CA ILE A 27 23.87 3.05 -10.90
C ILE A 27 24.57 1.72 -10.58
N GLY A 28 25.81 1.78 -10.12
CA GLY A 28 26.60 0.62 -9.71
C GLY A 28 26.08 -0.05 -8.43
N LYS A 29 26.60 -1.22 -8.09
CA LYS A 29 26.18 -2.01 -6.92
C LYS A 29 26.49 -1.31 -5.60
N ASN A 30 25.62 -1.46 -4.60
CA ASN A 30 25.75 -0.86 -3.27
C ASN A 30 25.94 0.67 -3.29
N ALA A 31 25.55 1.35 -4.36
CA ALA A 31 25.66 2.80 -4.44
C ALA A 31 24.51 3.45 -3.66
N THR A 32 24.79 4.60 -3.04
CA THR A 32 23.78 5.42 -2.37
C THR A 32 23.61 6.71 -3.15
N VAL A 33 22.41 6.97 -3.65
CA VAL A 33 22.08 8.15 -4.45
C VAL A 33 21.07 8.99 -3.69
N ILE A 34 21.42 10.22 -3.35
CA ILE A 34 20.54 11.15 -2.65
C ILE A 34 20.36 12.39 -3.52
N ILE A 35 19.16 12.59 -4.06
CA ILE A 35 18.82 13.80 -4.82
C ILE A 35 17.93 14.70 -3.98
N THR A 36 18.37 15.91 -3.73
CA THR A 36 17.61 16.94 -3.02
C THR A 36 17.02 17.93 -4.02
N ASP A 37 15.76 18.29 -3.89
CA ASP A 37 15.14 19.37 -4.69
C ASP A 37 15.27 19.21 -6.23
N GLY A 38 15.42 17.97 -6.73
CA GLY A 38 15.33 17.68 -8.18
C GLY A 38 15.07 16.22 -8.57
N ASN A 39 14.89 16.00 -9.87
CA ASN A 39 14.51 14.73 -10.46
C ASN A 39 15.72 13.82 -10.73
N LEU A 40 15.50 12.51 -10.73
CA LEU A 40 16.51 11.52 -11.15
C LEU A 40 16.02 10.76 -12.38
N THR A 41 16.74 10.88 -13.49
CA THR A 41 16.54 10.08 -14.69
C THR A 41 17.71 9.12 -14.90
N ILE A 42 17.42 7.85 -15.16
CA ILE A 42 18.43 6.81 -15.36
C ILE A 42 18.10 6.06 -16.65
N ALA A 43 19.03 6.08 -17.60
CA ALA A 43 18.96 5.37 -18.88
C ALA A 43 19.69 4.02 -18.86
N GLY A 44 19.88 3.44 -17.67
CA GLY A 44 20.60 2.18 -17.42
C GLY A 44 20.06 1.44 -16.20
N ASP A 45 20.75 0.38 -15.81
CA ASP A 45 20.35 -0.49 -14.70
C ASP A 45 20.64 0.15 -13.34
N VAL A 46 19.93 -0.33 -12.32
CA VAL A 46 20.25 -0.03 -10.92
C VAL A 46 20.83 -1.29 -10.28
N GLY A 47 22.10 -1.18 -9.92
CA GLY A 47 22.92 -2.25 -9.41
C GLY A 47 22.41 -2.80 -8.08
N ASN A 48 22.76 -4.05 -7.83
CA ASN A 48 22.40 -4.76 -6.62
C ASN A 48 22.89 -4.03 -5.36
N GLY A 49 22.01 -3.86 -4.37
CA GLY A 49 22.31 -3.28 -3.05
C GLY A 49 22.20 -1.75 -3.00
N SER A 50 21.81 -1.11 -4.09
CA SER A 50 21.79 0.35 -4.19
C SER A 50 20.58 0.97 -3.52
N GLU A 51 20.78 2.12 -2.88
CA GLU A 51 19.75 2.93 -2.26
C GLU A 51 19.56 4.23 -3.04
N ILE A 52 18.32 4.58 -3.36
CA ILE A 52 17.98 5.84 -4.04
C ILE A 52 16.99 6.61 -3.18
N SER A 53 17.43 7.73 -2.61
CA SER A 53 16.59 8.62 -1.82
C SER A 53 16.36 9.93 -2.56
N LEU A 54 15.11 10.35 -2.65
CA LEU A 54 14.75 11.68 -3.13
C LEU A 54 14.28 12.52 -1.94
N LYS A 55 14.98 13.59 -1.61
CA LYS A 55 14.66 14.51 -0.51
C LYS A 55 14.12 15.82 -1.07
N GLN A 56 13.14 16.46 -0.43
CA GLN A 56 12.60 17.69 -1.02
C GLN A 56 11.80 18.63 -0.11
N LYS A 57 11.76 19.90 -0.55
CA LYS A 57 10.74 20.93 -0.27
C LYS A 57 9.70 21.10 -1.41
N GLN A 58 10.02 20.67 -2.64
CA GLN A 58 9.16 20.78 -3.85
C GLN A 58 8.71 19.41 -4.41
N THR A 59 8.30 19.32 -5.69
CA THR A 59 7.87 18.09 -6.41
C THR A 59 9.04 17.40 -7.14
N ASN A 60 9.16 16.06 -7.05
CA ASN A 60 10.25 15.27 -7.68
C ASN A 60 9.71 13.99 -8.34
N SER A 61 10.48 13.46 -9.28
CA SER A 61 10.23 12.18 -9.93
C SER A 61 11.50 11.34 -10.06
N VAL A 62 11.34 10.01 -10.04
CA VAL A 62 12.38 9.07 -10.52
C VAL A 62 11.84 8.43 -11.79
N VAL A 63 12.61 8.53 -12.88
CA VAL A 63 12.30 7.88 -14.15
C VAL A 63 13.44 6.97 -14.54
N ILE A 64 13.14 5.67 -14.65
CA ILE A 64 14.10 4.65 -15.07
C ILE A 64 13.64 4.11 -16.41
N SER A 65 14.41 4.47 -17.43
CA SER A 65 14.17 4.08 -18.80
C SER A 65 15.07 2.89 -19.13
N ASN A 66 14.45 1.78 -19.52
CA ASN A 66 15.11 0.54 -19.94
C ASN A 66 15.90 -0.23 -18.86
N GLY A 67 15.87 0.20 -17.59
CA GLY A 67 16.60 -0.47 -16.51
C GLY A 67 15.92 -1.72 -15.95
N ILE A 68 16.74 -2.67 -15.51
CA ILE A 68 16.39 -3.80 -14.63
C ILE A 68 16.85 -3.47 -13.21
N PHE A 69 15.94 -3.55 -12.24
CA PHE A 69 16.35 -3.54 -10.83
C PHE A 69 16.76 -4.94 -10.39
N THR A 70 18.05 -5.23 -10.31
CA THR A 70 18.48 -6.57 -9.88
C THR A 70 18.44 -6.71 -8.35
N SER A 71 17.53 -7.55 -7.87
CA SER A 71 17.52 -8.21 -6.54
C SER A 71 17.57 -7.39 -5.24
N ASN A 72 17.02 -6.17 -5.06
CA ASN A 72 17.25 -5.39 -3.81
C ASN A 72 16.26 -4.29 -3.37
N ASN A 73 16.33 -3.96 -2.07
CA ASN A 73 15.80 -2.78 -1.38
C ASN A 73 16.07 -1.43 -2.09
N VAL A 74 15.28 -1.03 -3.08
CA VAL A 74 15.32 0.32 -3.66
C VAL A 74 14.36 1.22 -2.88
N SER A 75 14.77 1.60 -1.68
CA SER A 75 13.94 2.41 -0.81
C SER A 75 13.87 3.87 -1.27
N ILE A 76 12.87 4.21 -2.09
CA ILE A 76 12.59 5.62 -2.45
C ILE A 76 11.90 6.35 -1.28
N PHE A 77 12.64 6.54 -0.18
CA PHE A 77 12.15 7.33 0.94
C PHE A 77 11.86 8.76 0.47
N ASN A 78 10.60 9.21 0.56
CA ASN A 78 10.28 10.60 0.33
C ASN A 78 9.24 11.09 1.35
N ASN A 79 9.69 12.01 2.18
CA ASN A 79 8.92 12.69 3.20
C ASN A 79 8.43 14.01 2.56
N VAL A 80 7.10 14.20 2.43
CA VAL A 80 6.34 15.44 2.07
C VAL A 80 5.50 15.38 0.76
N ASN A 81 4.39 16.14 0.82
CA ASN A 81 3.11 16.11 0.08
C ASN A 81 3.11 16.80 -1.29
N ASN A 82 2.94 16.04 -2.37
CA ASN A 82 2.19 16.32 -3.61
C ASN A 82 2.86 15.68 -4.84
N GLY A 83 2.07 14.85 -5.55
CA GLY A 83 2.29 14.38 -6.93
C GLY A 83 3.71 13.97 -7.30
N LYS A 84 4.13 12.76 -6.92
CA LYS A 84 5.41 12.19 -7.36
C LYS A 84 5.18 10.85 -8.03
N TYR A 85 5.98 10.57 -9.06
CA TYR A 85 5.90 9.34 -9.83
C TYR A 85 7.25 8.63 -9.79
N LEU A 86 7.25 7.35 -9.45
CA LEU A 86 8.29 6.42 -9.89
C LEU A 86 7.79 5.78 -11.17
N THR A 87 8.46 6.03 -12.29
CA THR A 87 8.19 5.30 -13.52
C THR A 87 9.35 4.39 -13.87
N ILE A 88 9.06 3.10 -14.02
CA ILE A 88 10.00 2.09 -14.48
C ILE A 88 9.46 1.55 -15.79
N LYS A 89 10.11 1.92 -16.90
CA LYS A 89 9.71 1.41 -18.22
C LYS A 89 10.15 -0.04 -18.44
N GLY A 90 11.23 -0.46 -17.76
CA GLY A 90 11.74 -1.83 -17.75
C GLY A 90 11.08 -2.71 -16.69
N SER A 91 11.78 -3.77 -16.30
CA SER A 91 11.32 -4.72 -15.28
C SER A 91 11.99 -4.51 -13.94
N VAL A 92 11.31 -4.91 -12.88
CA VAL A 92 11.86 -4.99 -11.53
C VAL A 92 12.24 -6.45 -11.30
N GLY A 93 13.45 -6.71 -10.84
CA GLY A 93 13.90 -8.06 -10.47
C GLY A 93 13.28 -8.52 -9.15
N ASP A 94 13.85 -9.56 -8.55
CA ASP A 94 13.31 -10.17 -7.33
C ASP A 94 13.62 -9.33 -6.07
N ASN A 95 12.94 -9.55 -4.95
CA ASN A 95 13.27 -8.98 -3.63
C ASN A 95 13.48 -7.45 -3.61
N VAL A 96 12.77 -6.73 -4.48
CA VAL A 96 12.86 -5.27 -4.55
C VAL A 96 11.83 -4.62 -3.64
N ILE A 97 12.28 -3.69 -2.80
CA ILE A 97 11.40 -2.92 -1.92
C ILE A 97 11.33 -1.48 -2.40
N PHE A 98 10.12 -0.98 -2.68
CA PHE A 98 9.83 0.44 -2.86
C PHE A 98 8.90 0.90 -1.74
N ASN A 99 9.27 1.98 -1.06
CA ASN A 99 8.47 2.55 0.02
C ASN A 99 8.34 4.06 -0.20
N SER A 100 7.11 4.56 -0.27
CA SER A 100 6.82 5.98 -0.44
C SER A 100 5.69 6.41 0.48
N HIS A 101 5.60 7.71 0.76
CA HIS A 101 4.42 8.28 1.38
C HIS A 101 3.42 8.84 0.36
N ASN A 102 3.90 9.37 -0.77
CA ASN A 102 3.09 10.20 -1.67
C ASN A 102 3.35 9.93 -3.16
N ALA A 103 3.92 8.76 -3.50
CA ALA A 103 4.26 8.46 -4.87
C ALA A 103 3.30 7.47 -5.51
N ASP A 104 2.97 7.74 -6.76
CA ASP A 104 2.46 6.76 -7.68
C ASP A 104 3.61 5.89 -8.19
N PHE A 105 3.38 4.59 -8.27
CA PHE A 105 4.31 3.62 -8.81
C PHE A 105 3.79 3.12 -10.15
N ASN A 106 4.50 3.38 -11.24
CA ASN A 106 4.15 2.94 -12.58
C ASN A 106 5.26 2.06 -13.16
N ILE A 107 5.05 0.75 -13.14
CA ILE A 107 5.99 -0.27 -13.61
C ILE A 107 5.41 -0.89 -14.86
N VAL A 108 5.93 -0.49 -16.01
CA VAL A 108 5.44 -0.95 -17.32
C VAL A 108 5.83 -2.41 -17.56
N GLY A 109 7.04 -2.80 -17.14
CA GLY A 109 7.51 -4.18 -17.24
C GLY A 109 6.95 -5.11 -16.16
N SER A 110 7.65 -6.22 -15.95
CA SER A 110 7.28 -7.20 -14.92
C SER A 110 7.96 -6.89 -13.60
N ILE A 111 7.32 -7.25 -12.50
CA ILE A 111 7.93 -7.30 -11.17
C ILE A 111 8.31 -8.76 -10.89
N GLY A 112 9.52 -8.97 -10.38
CA GLY A 112 10.03 -10.26 -9.93
C GLY A 112 9.32 -10.80 -8.69
N LYS A 113 9.90 -11.82 -8.09
CA LYS A 113 9.36 -12.50 -6.90
C LYS A 113 9.78 -11.78 -5.62
N GLY A 114 8.96 -11.84 -4.58
CA GLY A 114 9.34 -11.34 -3.25
C GLY A 114 9.47 -9.81 -3.15
N CYS A 115 8.84 -9.06 -4.05
CA CYS A 115 8.96 -7.61 -4.08
C CYS A 115 7.91 -6.94 -3.19
N HIS A 116 8.22 -5.78 -2.62
CA HIS A 116 7.35 -5.05 -1.70
C HIS A 116 7.21 -3.59 -2.14
N PHE A 117 6.02 -3.20 -2.58
CA PHE A 117 5.71 -1.83 -2.95
C PHE A 117 4.71 -1.28 -1.94
N THR A 118 5.08 -0.22 -1.23
CA THR A 118 4.19 0.45 -0.28
C THR A 118 4.14 1.93 -0.58
N THR A 119 2.92 2.48 -0.71
CA THR A 119 2.68 3.92 -0.76
C THR A 119 1.54 4.29 0.16
N HIS A 120 1.57 5.47 0.79
CA HIS A 120 0.44 5.93 1.59
C HIS A 120 -0.58 6.70 0.74
N ASN A 121 -0.12 7.58 -0.15
CA ASN A 121 -0.96 8.34 -1.08
C ASN A 121 -0.42 8.15 -2.49
N GLY A 122 -0.99 7.21 -3.23
CA GLY A 122 -0.58 6.98 -4.60
C GLY A 122 -1.09 5.67 -5.17
N ASP A 123 -1.26 5.66 -6.48
CA ASP A 123 -1.65 4.49 -7.24
C ASP A 123 -0.44 3.59 -7.48
N ILE A 124 -0.69 2.28 -7.56
CA ILE A 124 0.32 1.31 -7.98
C ILE A 124 -0.18 0.65 -9.25
N VAL A 125 0.50 0.89 -10.36
CA VAL A 125 0.19 0.35 -11.68
C VAL A 125 1.36 -0.51 -12.15
N THR A 126 1.08 -1.76 -12.50
CA THR A 126 2.10 -2.76 -12.83
C THR A 126 1.67 -3.61 -14.03
N GLY A 127 2.65 -4.13 -14.78
CA GLY A 127 2.44 -5.18 -15.78
C GLY A 127 2.11 -6.52 -15.10
N TYR A 128 3.12 -7.36 -14.90
CA TYR A 128 3.00 -8.62 -14.15
C TYR A 128 3.60 -8.50 -12.76
N VAL A 129 3.04 -9.19 -11.76
CA VAL A 129 3.59 -9.27 -10.40
C VAL A 129 4.03 -10.69 -10.08
N GLY A 130 5.32 -10.90 -9.87
CA GLY A 130 5.88 -12.20 -9.51
C GLY A 130 5.50 -12.68 -8.11
N ALA A 131 5.63 -13.98 -7.92
CA ALA A 131 5.16 -14.69 -6.72
C ALA A 131 5.69 -14.10 -5.40
N SER A 132 4.92 -14.27 -4.33
CA SER A 132 5.27 -13.83 -2.97
C SER A 132 5.53 -12.32 -2.81
N SER A 133 5.04 -11.50 -3.74
CA SER A 133 5.16 -10.05 -3.69
C SER A 133 3.98 -9.39 -2.97
N SER A 134 4.14 -8.14 -2.55
CA SER A 134 3.10 -7.35 -1.89
C SER A 134 3.05 -5.93 -2.45
N LEU A 135 1.89 -5.52 -2.96
CA LEU A 135 1.59 -4.15 -3.35
C LEU A 135 0.57 -3.57 -2.38
N LYS A 136 0.91 -2.45 -1.73
CA LYS A 136 0.10 -1.82 -0.69
C LYS A 136 -0.04 -0.32 -0.95
N SER A 137 -1.28 0.16 -1.01
CA SER A 137 -1.59 1.59 -1.00
C SER A 137 -2.51 1.91 0.18
N HIS A 138 -2.47 3.10 0.77
CA HIS A 138 -3.49 3.52 1.73
C HIS A 138 -4.59 4.35 1.05
N ASN A 139 -4.20 5.34 0.24
CA ASN A 139 -5.07 6.24 -0.51
C ASN A 139 -4.71 6.22 -1.99
N GLY A 140 -4.99 5.11 -2.64
CA GLY A 140 -4.75 4.91 -4.06
C GLY A 140 -5.20 3.53 -4.53
N SER A 141 -5.41 3.40 -5.82
CA SER A 141 -5.80 2.15 -6.46
C SER A 141 -4.58 1.31 -6.80
N ILE A 142 -4.77 -0.01 -6.81
CA ILE A 142 -3.76 -0.96 -7.28
C ILE A 142 -4.28 -1.60 -8.55
N LYS A 143 -3.50 -1.52 -9.61
CA LYS A 143 -3.78 -2.12 -10.91
C LYS A 143 -2.59 -2.99 -11.34
N SER A 144 -2.88 -4.24 -11.66
CA SER A 144 -1.92 -5.16 -12.28
C SER A 144 -2.53 -5.80 -13.52
N ALA A 145 -1.72 -6.12 -14.52
CA ALA A 145 -2.19 -6.91 -15.66
C ALA A 145 -2.40 -8.37 -15.25
N ASP A 146 -1.41 -9.02 -14.63
CA ASP A 146 -1.51 -10.39 -14.12
C ASP A 146 -0.68 -10.55 -12.83
N VAL A 147 -1.06 -11.51 -12.00
CA VAL A 147 -0.54 -11.67 -10.63
C VAL A 147 -0.15 -13.13 -10.39
N GLY A 148 1.05 -13.37 -9.90
CA GLY A 148 1.56 -14.69 -9.53
C GLY A 148 1.04 -15.19 -8.18
N ASP A 149 1.55 -16.36 -7.77
CA ASP A 149 1.09 -17.04 -6.55
C ASP A 149 1.52 -16.29 -5.28
N HIS A 150 0.73 -16.38 -4.21
CA HIS A 150 1.01 -15.79 -2.90
C HIS A 150 1.24 -14.27 -2.92
N VAL A 151 0.70 -13.56 -3.90
CA VAL A 151 0.80 -12.10 -4.00
C VAL A 151 -0.31 -11.42 -3.19
N SER A 152 0.00 -10.33 -2.50
CA SER A 152 -1.00 -9.50 -1.83
C SER A 152 -1.15 -8.13 -2.50
N LEU A 153 -2.37 -7.81 -2.93
CA LEU A 153 -2.76 -6.49 -3.41
C LEU A 153 -3.73 -5.88 -2.39
N ASN A 154 -3.32 -4.84 -1.67
CA ASN A 154 -4.13 -4.28 -0.59
C ASN A 154 -4.22 -2.76 -0.67
N THR A 155 -5.44 -2.23 -0.68
CA THR A 155 -5.68 -0.79 -0.50
C THR A 155 -6.74 -0.48 0.53
N HIS A 156 -6.61 0.65 1.23
CA HIS A 156 -7.65 1.09 2.14
C HIS A 156 -8.71 1.95 1.42
N ASN A 157 -8.29 2.94 0.65
CA ASN A 157 -9.13 3.88 -0.08
C ASN A 157 -8.77 3.88 -1.57
N GLY A 158 -9.20 2.84 -2.27
CA GLY A 158 -8.97 2.69 -3.71
C GLY A 158 -9.51 1.38 -4.23
N ASN A 159 -9.44 1.20 -5.54
CA ASN A 159 -9.85 -0.06 -6.17
C ASN A 159 -8.65 -1.01 -6.28
N VAL A 160 -8.91 -2.32 -6.23
CA VAL A 160 -7.95 -3.33 -6.69
C VAL A 160 -8.43 -3.85 -8.03
N LYS A 161 -7.57 -3.79 -9.06
CA LYS A 161 -7.82 -4.35 -10.38
C LYS A 161 -6.68 -5.28 -10.79
N ALA A 162 -7.01 -6.50 -11.20
CA ALA A 162 -6.06 -7.46 -11.74
C ALA A 162 -6.66 -8.22 -12.93
N GLY A 163 -5.82 -8.80 -13.78
CA GLY A 163 -6.25 -9.81 -14.75
C GLY A 163 -6.40 -11.16 -14.06
N LYS A 164 -5.46 -12.08 -14.30
CA LYS A 164 -5.41 -13.39 -13.67
C LYS A 164 -4.70 -13.31 -12.32
N MET A 165 -5.30 -13.91 -11.30
CA MET A 165 -4.71 -14.07 -9.98
C MET A 165 -4.07 -15.45 -9.84
N GLY A 166 -2.90 -15.53 -9.21
CA GLY A 166 -2.25 -16.79 -8.86
C GLY A 166 -2.86 -17.47 -7.64
N GLU A 167 -2.42 -18.68 -7.33
CA GLU A 167 -2.88 -19.41 -6.15
C GLU A 167 -2.49 -18.69 -4.86
N TYR A 168 -3.34 -18.78 -3.83
CA TYR A 168 -3.13 -18.15 -2.51
C TYR A 168 -2.85 -16.63 -2.54
N SER A 169 -3.16 -15.96 -3.64
CA SER A 169 -3.05 -14.51 -3.74
C SER A 169 -4.27 -13.80 -3.12
N SER A 170 -4.13 -12.52 -2.81
CA SER A 170 -5.21 -11.71 -2.26
C SER A 170 -5.37 -10.38 -2.99
N GLY A 171 -6.63 -9.98 -3.21
CA GLY A 171 -7.03 -8.66 -3.67
C GLY A 171 -8.03 -8.06 -2.70
N ILE A 172 -7.58 -7.09 -1.91
CA ILE A 172 -8.35 -6.53 -0.79
C ILE A 172 -8.47 -5.02 -0.92
N SER A 173 -9.69 -4.51 -0.80
CA SER A 173 -9.95 -3.08 -0.64
C SER A 173 -10.82 -2.83 0.60
N HIS A 174 -10.63 -1.75 1.36
CA HIS A 174 -11.62 -1.34 2.36
C HIS A 174 -12.73 -0.50 1.75
N ASN A 175 -12.39 0.56 1.02
CA ASN A 175 -13.32 1.56 0.47
C ASN A 175 -13.21 1.65 -1.05
N GLY A 176 -13.33 0.50 -1.72
CA GLY A 176 -13.35 0.43 -3.17
C GLY A 176 -13.66 -0.98 -3.66
N ASP A 177 -13.79 -1.12 -4.96
CA ASP A 177 -14.10 -2.37 -5.60
C ASP A 177 -12.85 -3.25 -5.76
N VAL A 178 -13.07 -4.56 -5.78
CA VAL A 178 -12.07 -5.54 -6.24
C VAL A 178 -12.55 -6.12 -7.56
N LYS A 179 -11.79 -5.93 -8.63
CA LYS A 179 -12.15 -6.33 -9.99
C LYS A 179 -11.05 -7.20 -10.58
N VAL A 180 -11.32 -8.50 -10.72
CA VAL A 180 -10.38 -9.43 -11.35
C VAL A 180 -10.97 -10.05 -12.61
N LEU A 181 -10.12 -10.45 -13.55
CA LEU A 181 -10.59 -11.21 -14.72
C LEU A 181 -10.84 -12.67 -14.36
N SER A 182 -9.94 -13.31 -13.61
CA SER A 182 -10.07 -14.70 -13.15
C SER A 182 -9.25 -14.93 -11.89
N ALA A 183 -9.77 -15.71 -10.95
CA ALA A 183 -9.04 -16.11 -9.75
C ALA A 183 -9.27 -17.58 -9.39
N PRO A 184 -8.24 -18.32 -8.95
CA PRO A 184 -8.41 -19.67 -8.41
C PRO A 184 -9.21 -19.62 -7.11
N LYS A 185 -9.79 -20.76 -6.71
CA LYS A 185 -10.58 -20.86 -5.47
C LYS A 185 -9.77 -20.52 -4.21
N SER A 186 -8.46 -20.72 -4.26
CA SER A 186 -7.52 -20.38 -3.19
C SER A 186 -7.26 -18.88 -3.04
N ALA A 187 -7.59 -18.07 -4.05
CA ALA A 187 -7.35 -16.64 -4.01
C ALA A 187 -8.45 -15.92 -3.23
N GLU A 188 -8.06 -15.00 -2.35
CA GLU A 188 -8.98 -14.22 -1.53
C GLU A 188 -9.29 -12.87 -2.20
N LEU A 189 -10.58 -12.63 -2.51
CA LEU A 189 -11.03 -11.34 -3.01
C LEU A 189 -12.04 -10.75 -2.04
N LYS A 190 -11.73 -9.59 -1.45
CA LYS A 190 -12.55 -9.02 -0.38
C LYS A 190 -12.65 -7.51 -0.48
N THR A 191 -13.83 -7.00 -0.17
CA THR A 191 -14.00 -5.59 0.14
C THR A 191 -15.01 -5.36 1.26
N HIS A 192 -14.81 -4.29 2.03
CA HIS A 192 -15.75 -3.88 3.08
C HIS A 192 -16.87 -3.03 2.47
N ASN A 193 -16.50 -1.89 1.88
CA ASN A 193 -17.41 -0.85 1.40
C ASN A 193 -17.45 -0.70 -0.13
N GLY A 194 -16.97 -1.70 -0.89
CA GLY A 194 -17.18 -1.79 -2.34
C GLY A 194 -17.85 -3.09 -2.75
N ASP A 195 -17.68 -3.49 -4.01
CA ASP A 195 -18.11 -4.78 -4.54
C ASP A 195 -16.94 -5.61 -5.09
N VAL A 196 -17.10 -6.93 -5.09
CA VAL A 196 -16.12 -7.84 -5.72
C VAL A 196 -16.69 -8.30 -7.05
N TYR A 197 -15.90 -8.19 -8.11
CA TYR A 197 -16.22 -8.63 -9.46
C TYR A 197 -15.18 -9.63 -9.94
N GLU A 198 -15.64 -10.70 -10.56
CA GLU A 198 -14.81 -11.66 -11.28
C GLU A 198 -15.36 -11.82 -12.69
N ASN A 199 -14.51 -11.66 -13.70
CA ASN A 199 -14.88 -11.68 -15.10
C ASN A 199 -16.07 -10.74 -15.43
N GLY A 200 -16.07 -9.56 -14.81
CA GLY A 200 -17.15 -8.57 -14.96
C GLY A 200 -18.44 -8.89 -14.20
N VAL A 201 -18.56 -10.05 -13.56
CA VAL A 201 -19.74 -10.46 -12.80
C VAL A 201 -19.54 -10.14 -11.32
N LYS A 202 -20.49 -9.41 -10.72
CA LYS A 202 -20.49 -9.11 -9.29
C LYS A 202 -20.67 -10.40 -8.47
N ARG A 203 -19.68 -10.74 -7.64
CA ARG A 203 -19.81 -11.80 -6.64
C ARG A 203 -20.84 -11.37 -5.59
N LYS A 204 -21.69 -12.32 -5.16
CA LYS A 204 -22.59 -12.08 -4.04
C LYS A 204 -21.73 -11.90 -2.78
N LYS A 205 -21.89 -10.77 -2.08
CA LYS A 205 -21.31 -10.65 -0.74
C LYS A 205 -21.88 -11.81 0.10
N PRO A 206 -21.05 -12.58 0.81
CA PRO A 206 -21.58 -13.49 1.82
C PRO A 206 -22.46 -12.64 2.73
N LYS A 207 -23.73 -13.04 2.88
CA LYS A 207 -24.64 -12.34 3.79
C LYS A 207 -23.95 -12.32 5.14
N SER A 208 -23.63 -11.15 5.66
CA SER A 208 -23.16 -11.06 7.02
C SER A 208 -24.31 -11.53 7.89
N ASN A 209 -24.13 -12.66 8.57
CA ASN A 209 -25.05 -13.12 9.59
C ASN A 209 -24.89 -12.25 10.85
N TYR A 210 -24.91 -10.92 10.71
CA TYR A 210 -25.31 -10.05 11.81
C TYR A 210 -26.83 -10.16 11.94
N GLY A 211 -27.29 -11.37 12.25
CA GLY A 211 -28.62 -11.56 12.78
C GLY A 211 -28.67 -10.87 14.13
N SER A 212 -29.77 -10.17 14.40
CA SER A 212 -30.15 -9.85 15.77
C SER A 212 -30.10 -11.12 16.60
N SER A 213 -29.26 -11.18 17.64
CA SER A 213 -29.38 -12.24 18.63
C SER A 213 -30.61 -11.92 19.46
N ILE A 214 -31.62 -12.78 19.37
CA ILE A 214 -32.81 -12.73 20.22
C ILE A 214 -32.58 -13.73 21.34
N THR A 215 -32.45 -13.24 22.57
CA THR A 215 -32.30 -14.06 23.77
C THR A 215 -33.50 -13.83 24.67
N GLN A 216 -34.14 -14.90 25.15
CA GLN A 216 -35.21 -14.80 26.14
C GLN A 216 -34.70 -15.28 27.50
N ILE A 217 -34.83 -14.44 28.54
CA ILE A 217 -34.48 -14.78 29.92
C ILE A 217 -35.68 -14.44 30.79
N ASN A 218 -36.23 -15.44 31.50
CA ASN A 218 -37.33 -15.27 32.44
C ASN A 218 -38.52 -14.45 31.88
N GLY A 219 -38.89 -14.69 30.61
CA GLY A 219 -40.00 -14.00 29.93
C GLY A 219 -39.64 -12.62 29.34
N MET A 220 -38.42 -12.13 29.54
CA MET A 220 -37.92 -10.91 28.90
C MET A 220 -37.21 -11.24 27.59
N THR A 221 -37.51 -10.50 26.52
CA THR A 221 -36.85 -10.61 25.21
C THR A 221 -35.76 -9.56 25.09
N PHE A 222 -34.53 -9.99 24.84
CA PHE A 222 -33.37 -9.17 24.56
C PHE A 222 -33.00 -9.32 23.09
N ILE A 223 -32.96 -8.21 22.36
CA ILE A 223 -32.53 -8.17 20.97
C ILE A 223 -31.27 -7.32 20.91
N GLY A 224 -30.14 -7.94 20.57
CA GLY A 224 -28.86 -7.26 20.42
C GLY A 224 -28.15 -7.74 19.15
N GLY A 225 -27.60 -6.82 18.36
CA GLY A 225 -26.77 -7.23 17.23
C GLY A 225 -26.53 -6.14 16.20
N GLY A 226 -25.32 -6.12 15.63
CA GLY A 226 -24.88 -5.44 14.41
C GLY A 226 -24.94 -3.91 14.38
N SER A 227 -26.10 -3.34 14.69
CA SER A 227 -26.42 -1.91 14.57
C SER A 227 -26.11 -1.09 15.84
N GLY A 228 -25.50 -1.70 16.86
CA GLY A 228 -25.20 -1.04 18.14
C GLY A 228 -26.42 -0.76 19.03
N ARG A 229 -27.63 -1.16 18.61
CA ARG A 229 -28.86 -1.03 19.41
C ARG A 229 -29.11 -2.26 20.29
N THR A 230 -29.54 -2.02 21.52
CA THR A 230 -30.00 -3.05 22.46
C THR A 230 -31.45 -2.79 22.82
N ILE A 231 -32.33 -3.74 22.51
CA ILE A 231 -33.76 -3.65 22.78
C ILE A 231 -34.12 -4.70 23.84
N VAL A 232 -34.87 -4.29 24.86
CA VAL A 232 -35.41 -5.17 25.90
C VAL A 232 -36.93 -5.03 25.92
N ASN A 233 -37.65 -6.13 25.68
CA ASN A 233 -39.12 -6.16 25.59
C ASN A 233 -39.71 -5.10 24.64
N GLY A 234 -39.05 -4.85 23.51
CA GLY A 234 -39.48 -3.84 22.54
C GLY A 234 -39.07 -2.40 22.86
N VAL A 235 -38.43 -2.15 24.01
CA VAL A 235 -37.90 -0.83 24.39
C VAL A 235 -36.42 -0.74 24.06
N ASP A 236 -36.00 0.29 23.34
CA ASP A 236 -34.59 0.58 23.08
C ASP A 236 -33.93 1.14 24.34
N VAL A 237 -32.94 0.41 24.88
CA VAL A 237 -32.22 0.76 26.12
C VAL A 237 -30.74 1.08 25.86
N THR A 238 -30.39 1.34 24.60
CA THR A 238 -28.99 1.51 24.16
C THR A 238 -28.27 2.62 24.92
N GLU A 239 -28.90 3.78 25.08
CA GLU A 239 -28.30 4.93 25.77
C GLU A 239 -28.12 4.66 27.27
N TYR A 240 -29.07 3.94 27.89
CA TYR A 240 -28.96 3.55 29.28
C TYR A 240 -27.76 2.62 29.52
N ILE A 241 -27.54 1.64 28.65
CA ILE A 241 -26.37 0.74 28.76
C ILE A 241 -25.06 1.51 28.54
N ASN A 242 -25.03 2.42 27.57
CA ASN A 242 -23.83 3.20 27.26
C ASN A 242 -23.46 4.18 28.38
N SER A 243 -24.45 4.80 29.04
CA SER A 243 -24.22 5.72 30.17
C SER A 243 -23.66 5.02 31.42
N GLN A 244 -23.94 3.73 31.61
CA GLN A 244 -23.38 2.93 32.72
C GLN A 244 -21.89 2.60 32.50
N LYS A 245 -21.44 2.43 31.24
CA LYS A 245 -20.02 2.19 30.93
C LYS A 245 -19.14 3.40 31.19
N SER A 246 -19.64 4.62 30.95
CA SER A 246 -18.91 5.87 31.24
C SER A 246 -18.69 6.11 32.74
N ASN A 247 -19.52 5.55 33.62
CA ASN A 247 -19.41 5.75 35.07
C ASN A 247 -18.41 4.80 35.76
N GLN A 248 -17.83 3.83 35.06
CA GLN A 248 -16.83 2.91 35.63
C GLN A 248 -15.37 3.33 35.39
N GLN A 249 -15.13 4.47 34.73
CA GLN A 249 -13.78 4.93 34.37
C GLN A 249 -13.48 6.34 34.90
N GLN A 250 -13.59 6.56 36.21
CA GLN A 250 -13.05 7.77 36.82
C GLN A 250 -12.53 7.54 38.25
N SER A 251 -11.30 7.04 38.35
CA SER A 251 -10.46 7.26 39.53
C SER A 251 -9.09 7.77 39.08
N SER A 252 -9.02 9.01 38.59
CA SER A 252 -7.74 9.68 38.37
C SER A 252 -7.20 10.19 39.71
N LYS A 253 -6.08 9.63 40.19
CA LYS A 253 -5.29 10.24 41.28
C LYS A 253 -4.89 11.68 40.86
N PRO A 254 -4.94 12.67 41.76
CA PRO A 254 -4.51 14.02 41.44
C PRO A 254 -3.00 14.09 41.16
N PRO A 255 -2.54 15.00 40.29
CA PRO A 255 -1.13 15.09 39.90
C PRO A 255 -0.26 15.64 41.03
N VAL A 256 0.85 14.94 41.30
CA VAL A 256 1.92 15.41 42.20
C VAL A 256 2.83 16.34 41.40
N ARG A 257 3.10 17.54 41.93
CA ARG A 257 4.07 18.50 41.35
C ARG A 257 5.31 18.56 42.24
N PHE A 258 6.49 18.46 41.63
CA PHE A 258 7.76 18.75 42.30
C PHE A 258 8.40 20.00 41.69
N SER A 259 8.91 20.88 42.55
CA SER A 259 9.82 21.97 42.19
C SER A 259 11.25 21.44 42.22
N LYS A 260 12.04 21.72 41.19
CA LYS A 260 13.50 21.52 41.22
C LYS A 260 14.11 22.63 42.09
N ASN A 261 14.94 22.24 43.06
CA ASN A 261 16.05 23.05 43.52
C ASN A 261 17.28 22.70 42.69
#